data_AF-A0A9W3G7L5-F1
#
_entry.id   AF-A0A9W3G7L5-F1
#
_cell.length_a   1.000
_cell.length_b   1.000
_cell.length_c   1.000
_cell.angle_alpha   90.00
_cell.angle_beta   90.00
_cell.angle_gamma   90.00
#
_symmetry.space_group_name_H-M   'P 1'
#
loop_
_entity.id
_entity.type
_entity.pdbx_description
1 polymer ?
#
loop_
_entity_poly.entity_id
_entity_poly.type
_entity_poly.pdbx_seq_one_letter_code
_entity_poly.pdbx_strand_id
1 'polypeptide(L)'
;MGFQPSPVLLASLGVGLLTLLGLALGSYLVRRSRRPQVTLLDPNEKYLLRLLDKTTVNHNTKRFRFALPTAHHVLGLPVGKHVHLSARIDGSLVIRPYTPITSDEDQGYVDLVIKVYLKGVHPKFPEGGKMSQYLNSLKIGDVVEFRGPSGLLTYTGKGKFSIQPNKKSPPEPRVAQKLGMIAGGTGYLCAGITPMLQLIRAILKDPEDTTQCFLLFANQTEKDIILREDLEELQAQYPNHFKLWFTLDHPPEDWAYSKGFVSADMIQEHLPAPGDDVLLLLCGPPPMVQLACHPNLDKLGYSQKMRFTY
;
A
#
# COMPACT_ATOMS: atom_id res chain seq x y z
N MET A 1 41.40 43.87 -38.40
CA MET A 1 41.30 44.49 -37.06
C MET A 1 40.70 43.44 -36.12
N GLY A 2 41.51 42.83 -35.27
CA GLY A 2 41.03 41.85 -34.29
C GLY A 2 40.42 42.59 -33.10
N PHE A 3 39.13 42.39 -32.86
CA PHE A 3 38.47 42.87 -31.64
C PHE A 3 39.01 42.05 -30.46
N GLN A 4 39.99 42.59 -29.73
CA GLN A 4 40.34 42.04 -28.42
C GLN A 4 39.31 42.56 -27.42
N PRO A 5 38.50 41.70 -26.79
CA PRO A 5 37.55 42.15 -25.79
C PRO A 5 38.29 42.78 -24.62
N SER A 6 37.84 43.96 -24.19
CA SER A 6 38.42 44.67 -23.06
C SER A 6 38.46 43.73 -21.83
N PRO A 7 39.54 43.73 -21.03
CA PRO A 7 39.64 42.92 -19.82
C PRO A 7 38.47 43.18 -18.84
N VAL A 8 37.87 44.37 -18.88
CA VAL A 8 36.66 44.72 -18.12
C VAL A 8 35.44 43.91 -18.57
N LEU A 9 35.33 43.63 -19.86
CA LEU A 9 34.21 42.90 -20.47
C LEU A 9 34.30 41.38 -20.20
N LEU A 10 35.52 40.84 -20.19
CA LEU A 10 35.78 39.45 -19.78
C LEU A 10 35.51 39.25 -18.29
N ALA A 11 35.90 40.21 -17.45
CA ALA A 11 35.63 40.17 -16.01
C ALA A 11 34.12 40.25 -15.69
N SER A 12 33.37 41.12 -16.37
CA SER A 12 31.92 41.24 -16.16
C SER A 12 31.14 39.99 -16.61
N LEU A 13 31.55 39.36 -17.72
CA LEU A 13 31.00 38.07 -18.15
C LEU A 13 31.29 36.95 -17.15
N GLY A 14 32.51 36.91 -16.58
CA GLY A 14 32.88 35.94 -15.55
C GLY A 14 32.06 36.09 -14.26
N VAL A 15 31.83 37.32 -13.81
CA VAL A 15 30.98 37.62 -12.63
C VAL A 15 29.51 37.28 -12.92
N GLY A 16 29.02 37.56 -14.12
CA GLY A 16 27.66 37.19 -14.54
C GLY A 16 27.43 35.67 -14.57
N LEU A 17 28.42 34.91 -15.04
CA LEU A 17 28.34 33.44 -15.07
C LEU A 17 28.38 32.84 -13.66
N LEU A 18 29.27 33.34 -12.79
CA LEU A 18 29.38 32.89 -11.39
C LEU A 18 28.12 33.20 -10.57
N THR A 19 27.50 34.37 -10.78
CA THR A 19 26.24 34.74 -10.12
C THR A 19 25.07 33.88 -10.59
N LEU A 20 24.96 33.60 -11.90
CA LEU A 20 23.95 32.67 -12.43
C LEU A 20 24.14 31.25 -11.92
N LEU A 21 25.37 30.74 -11.88
CA LEU A 21 25.68 29.43 -11.29
C LEU A 21 25.37 29.40 -9.79
N GLY A 22 25.70 30.46 -9.05
CA GLY A 22 25.39 30.58 -7.62
C GLY A 22 23.89 30.61 -7.35
N LEU A 23 23.10 31.31 -8.18
CA LEU A 23 21.64 31.33 -8.08
C LEU A 23 21.00 29.99 -8.48
N ALA A 24 21.52 29.33 -9.52
CA ALA A 24 21.07 28.01 -9.94
C ALA A 24 21.40 26.95 -8.86
N LEU A 25 22.60 26.99 -8.29
CA LEU A 25 23.01 26.09 -7.22
C LEU A 25 22.23 26.40 -5.92
N GLY A 26 22.06 27.67 -5.58
CA GLY A 26 21.28 28.11 -4.42
C GLY A 26 19.81 27.68 -4.53
N SER A 27 19.17 27.89 -5.68
CA SER A 27 17.80 27.43 -5.93
C SER A 27 17.69 25.90 -5.95
N TYR A 28 18.67 25.19 -6.50
CA TYR A 28 18.76 23.74 -6.46
C TYR A 28 18.88 23.21 -5.02
N LEU A 29 19.76 23.81 -4.20
CA LEU A 29 19.95 23.43 -2.80
C LEU A 29 18.72 23.77 -1.95
N VAL A 30 18.08 24.92 -2.17
CA VAL A 30 16.82 25.30 -1.49
C VAL A 30 15.68 24.35 -1.88
N ARG A 31 15.58 23.98 -3.17
CA ARG A 31 14.56 23.04 -3.65
C ARG A 31 14.79 21.62 -3.11
N ARG A 32 16.05 21.22 -2.94
CA ARG A 32 16.45 19.95 -2.31
C ARG A 32 16.25 19.95 -0.78
N SER A 33 16.28 21.12 -0.15
CA SER A 33 16.16 21.30 1.30
C SER A 33 14.71 21.41 1.81
N ARG A 34 13.74 21.75 0.95
CA ARG A 34 12.34 21.84 1.35
C ARG A 34 11.78 20.46 1.65
N ARG A 35 11.54 20.18 2.93
CA ARG A 35 10.74 19.03 3.36
C ARG A 35 9.40 19.05 2.63
N PRO A 36 8.94 17.90 2.09
CA PRO A 36 7.65 17.85 1.41
C PRO A 36 6.54 18.23 2.37
N GLN A 37 5.54 18.95 1.87
CA GLN A 37 4.37 19.32 2.66
C GLN A 37 3.50 18.09 2.88
N VAL A 38 2.95 17.92 4.08
CA VAL A 38 2.13 16.74 4.42
C VAL A 38 0.65 17.08 4.30
N THR A 39 -0.11 16.20 3.65
CA THR A 39 -1.56 16.38 3.47
C THR A 39 -2.34 16.02 4.74
N LEU A 40 -2.11 14.83 5.30
CA LEU A 40 -2.83 14.31 6.45
C LEU A 40 -2.21 14.81 7.78
N LEU A 41 -2.53 16.04 8.16
CA LEU A 41 -1.99 16.67 9.38
C LEU A 41 -2.76 16.27 10.65
N ASP A 42 -4.09 16.21 10.58
CA ASP A 42 -4.97 15.78 11.67
C ASP A 42 -5.75 14.51 11.25
N PRO A 43 -5.62 13.39 11.99
CA PRO A 43 -6.34 12.16 11.69
C PRO A 43 -7.86 12.25 11.81
N ASN A 44 -8.40 13.31 12.39
CA ASN A 44 -9.83 13.57 12.51
C ASN A 44 -10.38 14.50 11.43
N GLU A 45 -9.50 15.28 10.77
CA GLU A 45 -9.88 16.20 9.69
C GLU A 45 -10.18 15.45 8.39
N LYS A 46 -11.06 16.03 7.58
CA LYS A 46 -11.41 15.51 6.26
C LYS A 46 -10.76 16.38 5.18
N TYR A 47 -9.99 15.73 4.31
CA TYR A 47 -9.31 16.35 3.19
C TYR A 47 -10.04 15.99 1.89
N LEU A 48 -10.49 16.99 1.14
CA LEU A 48 -11.15 16.77 -0.15
C LEU A 48 -10.09 16.61 -1.23
N LEU A 49 -9.96 15.39 -1.77
CA LEU A 49 -9.01 15.11 -2.84
C LEU A 49 -9.74 14.86 -4.15
N ARG A 50 -9.21 15.47 -5.23
CA ARG A 50 -9.80 15.45 -6.56
C ARG A 50 -9.30 14.25 -7.37
N LEU A 51 -10.20 13.48 -7.98
CA LEU A 51 -9.86 12.40 -8.89
C LEU A 51 -9.20 12.96 -10.17
N LEU A 52 -7.95 12.59 -10.41
CA LEU A 52 -7.16 12.97 -11.59
C LEU A 52 -7.20 11.92 -12.69
N ASP A 53 -7.11 10.64 -12.32
CA ASP A 53 -7.08 9.53 -13.26
C ASP A 53 -7.83 8.30 -12.71
N LYS A 54 -8.39 7.52 -13.63
CA LYS A 54 -9.09 6.27 -13.35
C LYS A 54 -8.76 5.24 -14.42
N THR A 55 -7.81 4.35 -14.12
CA THR A 55 -7.32 3.32 -15.03
C THR A 55 -7.89 1.95 -14.66
N THR A 56 -8.26 1.12 -15.65
CA THR A 56 -8.65 -0.28 -15.42
C THR A 56 -7.41 -1.14 -15.25
N VAL A 57 -7.32 -1.89 -14.14
CA VAL A 57 -6.23 -2.83 -13.87
C VAL A 57 -6.58 -4.21 -14.41
N ASN A 58 -7.80 -4.69 -14.11
CA ASN A 58 -8.34 -5.94 -14.66
C ASN A 58 -9.87 -5.83 -14.76
N HIS A 59 -10.55 -6.94 -15.05
CA HIS A 59 -11.99 -6.99 -15.29
C HIS A 59 -12.87 -6.36 -14.20
N ASN A 60 -12.43 -6.34 -12.96
CA ASN A 60 -13.19 -5.77 -11.84
C ASN A 60 -12.34 -4.90 -10.90
N THR A 61 -11.13 -4.48 -11.29
CA THR A 61 -10.24 -3.68 -10.45
C THR A 61 -9.82 -2.42 -11.19
N LYS A 62 -9.80 -1.29 -10.48
CA LYS A 62 -9.38 0.00 -11.01
C LYS A 62 -8.36 0.66 -10.10
N ARG A 63 -7.45 1.42 -10.71
CA ARG A 63 -6.56 2.37 -10.04
C ARG A 63 -7.19 3.75 -10.10
N PHE A 64 -7.35 4.37 -8.94
CA PHE A 64 -7.86 5.73 -8.78
C PHE A 64 -6.74 6.62 -8.28
N ARG A 65 -6.38 7.64 -9.07
CA ARG A 65 -5.37 8.63 -8.70
C ARG A 65 -6.03 9.90 -8.23
N PHE A 66 -5.74 10.34 -7.01
CA PHE A 66 -6.24 11.60 -6.46
C PHE A 66 -5.13 12.64 -6.33
N ALA A 67 -5.44 13.90 -6.62
CA ALA A 67 -4.53 15.02 -6.41
C ALA A 67 -4.36 15.30 -4.93
N LEU A 68 -3.11 15.48 -4.50
CA LEU A 68 -2.80 16.13 -3.23
C LEU A 68 -2.90 17.66 -3.39
N PRO A 69 -2.91 18.45 -2.29
CA PRO A 69 -3.15 19.90 -2.35
C PRO A 69 -2.21 20.66 -3.29
N THR A 70 -0.94 20.24 -3.40
CA THR A 70 0.00 20.75 -4.39
C THR A 70 0.87 19.62 -4.95
N ALA A 71 1.56 19.88 -6.07
CA ALA A 71 2.50 18.94 -6.68
C ALA A 71 3.71 18.57 -5.79
N HIS A 72 3.91 19.26 -4.66
CA HIS A 72 4.98 19.03 -3.70
C HIS A 72 4.48 18.43 -2.37
N HIS A 73 3.17 18.18 -2.25
CA HIS A 73 2.63 17.47 -1.11
C HIS A 73 2.91 15.97 -1.22
N VAL A 74 3.10 15.34 -0.08
CA VAL A 74 3.00 13.90 0.12
C VAL A 74 1.75 13.62 0.95
N LEU A 75 1.30 12.37 0.99
CA LEU A 75 0.09 12.03 1.72
C LEU A 75 0.27 12.20 3.24
N GLY A 76 1.42 11.78 3.77
CA GLY A 76 1.70 11.70 5.21
C GLY A 76 1.18 10.42 5.83
N LEU A 77 1.36 9.28 5.15
CA LEU A 77 0.83 8.00 5.60
C LEU A 77 1.96 7.09 6.10
N PRO A 78 2.11 6.90 7.43
CA PRO A 78 3.08 5.95 7.97
C PRO A 78 2.85 4.54 7.42
N VAL A 79 3.93 3.82 7.12
CA VAL A 79 3.88 2.45 6.61
C VAL A 79 3.16 1.54 7.61
N GLY A 80 2.18 0.77 7.15
CA GLY A 80 1.30 -0.06 7.97
C GLY A 80 -0.04 0.61 8.33
N LYS A 81 -0.23 1.90 7.98
CA LYS A 81 -1.49 2.62 8.17
C LYS A 81 -2.28 2.74 6.86
N HIS A 82 -3.55 3.09 7.00
CA HIS A 82 -4.50 3.30 5.91
C HIS A 82 -5.26 4.62 6.06
N VAL A 83 -5.99 5.00 5.02
CA VAL A 83 -6.92 6.14 5.03
C VAL A 83 -8.36 5.64 5.03
N HIS A 84 -9.28 6.48 5.48
CA HIS A 84 -10.71 6.28 5.33
C HIS A 84 -11.24 7.19 4.23
N LEU A 85 -12.02 6.63 3.32
CA LEU A 85 -12.85 7.40 2.41
C LEU A 85 -14.26 7.51 2.96
N SER A 86 -14.83 8.71 2.91
CA SER A 86 -16.22 8.95 3.28
C SER A 86 -17.02 9.58 2.15
N ALA A 87 -18.24 9.09 1.95
CA ALA A 87 -19.19 9.62 0.98
C ALA A 87 -20.63 9.39 1.46
N ARG A 88 -21.55 10.30 1.08
CA ARG A 88 -22.99 10.05 1.22
C ARG A 88 -23.48 9.30 -0.01
N ILE A 89 -23.93 8.07 0.20
CA ILE A 89 -24.42 7.15 -0.85
C ILE A 89 -25.83 6.73 -0.44
N ASP A 90 -26.82 7.04 -1.29
CA ASP A 90 -28.24 6.76 -1.05
C ASP A 90 -28.73 7.28 0.32
N GLY A 91 -28.38 8.52 0.65
CA GLY A 91 -28.74 9.17 1.91
C GLY A 91 -27.95 8.71 3.15
N SER A 92 -27.13 7.66 3.03
CA SER A 92 -26.33 7.11 4.15
C SER A 92 -24.87 7.54 4.06
N LEU A 93 -24.26 7.89 5.21
CA LEU A 93 -22.81 8.08 5.28
C LEU A 93 -22.10 6.73 5.25
N VAL A 94 -21.33 6.47 4.19
CA VAL A 94 -20.52 5.26 4.02
C VAL A 94 -19.06 5.63 4.22
N ILE A 95 -18.39 4.93 5.14
CA ILE A 95 -16.96 5.10 5.42
C ILE A 95 -16.26 3.77 5.19
N ARG A 96 -15.17 3.74 4.43
CA ARG A 96 -14.39 2.53 4.18
C ARG A 96 -12.88 2.77 4.24
N PRO A 97 -12.10 1.85 4.82
CA PRO A 97 -10.65 1.94 4.83
C PRO A 97 -10.07 1.52 3.47
N TYR A 98 -8.99 2.19 3.06
CA TYR A 98 -8.18 1.85 1.89
C TYR A 98 -6.70 2.11 2.19
N THR A 99 -5.83 1.18 1.82
CA THR A 99 -4.38 1.40 1.86
C THR A 99 -3.91 1.81 0.47
N PRO A 100 -3.36 3.01 0.30
CA PRO A 100 -2.71 3.42 -0.94
C PRO A 100 -1.58 2.50 -1.35
N ILE A 101 -1.35 2.40 -2.65
CA ILE A 101 -0.19 1.69 -3.21
C ILE A 101 1.01 2.62 -3.44
N THR A 102 0.80 3.93 -3.31
CA THR A 102 1.83 4.99 -3.29
C THR A 102 2.38 5.18 -1.87
N SER A 103 3.56 5.78 -1.77
CA SER A 103 4.23 6.13 -0.51
C SER A 103 4.42 7.65 -0.39
N ASP A 104 5.01 8.11 0.72
CA ASP A 104 5.38 9.52 0.90
C ASP A 104 6.61 9.95 0.04
N GLU A 105 6.99 9.14 -0.94
CA GLU A 105 7.94 9.50 -1.99
C GLU A 105 7.24 9.96 -3.26
N ASP A 106 5.99 9.54 -3.45
CA ASP A 106 5.13 10.01 -4.51
C ASP A 106 4.61 11.42 -4.15
N GLN A 107 5.06 12.42 -4.91
CA GLN A 107 4.64 13.80 -4.70
C GLN A 107 3.45 14.17 -5.60
N GLY A 108 2.49 14.88 -5.03
CA GLY A 108 1.36 15.48 -5.74
C GLY A 108 0.17 14.58 -5.97
N TYR A 109 0.27 13.28 -5.70
CA TYR A 109 -0.85 12.34 -5.89
C TYR A 109 -0.84 11.18 -4.89
N VAL A 110 -1.98 10.49 -4.81
CA VAL A 110 -2.14 9.22 -4.11
C VAL A 110 -2.92 8.24 -5.00
N ASP A 111 -2.45 7.00 -5.11
CA ASP A 111 -3.14 5.95 -5.88
C ASP A 111 -3.79 4.91 -4.96
N LEU A 112 -5.05 4.61 -5.24
CA LEU A 112 -5.80 3.52 -4.63
C LEU A 112 -6.12 2.46 -5.67
N VAL A 113 -5.82 1.18 -5.39
CA VAL A 113 -6.24 0.05 -6.21
C VAL A 113 -7.45 -0.60 -5.55
N ILE A 114 -8.60 -0.56 -6.23
CA ILE A 114 -9.89 -0.92 -5.66
C ILE A 114 -10.62 -1.88 -6.60
N LYS A 115 -11.01 -3.03 -6.05
CA LYS A 115 -11.92 -3.97 -6.68
C LYS A 115 -13.36 -3.42 -6.61
N VAL A 116 -14.01 -3.34 -7.76
CA VAL A 116 -15.35 -2.81 -7.98
C VAL A 116 -16.38 -3.93 -7.90
N TYR A 117 -17.20 -3.89 -6.86
CA TYR A 117 -18.25 -4.86 -6.62
C TYR A 117 -19.57 -4.39 -7.22
N LEU A 118 -19.83 -4.79 -8.47
CA LEU A 118 -21.04 -4.41 -9.19
C LEU A 118 -22.28 -5.14 -8.66
N LYS A 119 -23.42 -4.44 -8.70
CA LYS A 119 -24.76 -4.99 -8.47
C LYS A 119 -25.06 -6.12 -9.47
N GLY A 120 -25.75 -7.16 -9.02
CA GLY A 120 -26.22 -8.28 -9.84
C GLY A 120 -25.16 -9.32 -10.21
N VAL A 121 -23.92 -9.21 -9.73
CA VAL A 121 -22.85 -10.16 -10.07
C VAL A 121 -22.82 -11.35 -9.12
N HIS A 122 -23.07 -11.15 -7.82
CA HIS A 122 -22.93 -12.22 -6.82
C HIS A 122 -24.25 -12.62 -6.19
N PRO A 123 -24.54 -13.93 -6.09
CA PRO A 123 -25.79 -14.41 -5.51
C PRO A 123 -25.95 -14.02 -4.03
N LYS A 124 -24.86 -14.01 -3.24
CA LYS A 124 -24.93 -13.64 -1.81
C LYS A 124 -24.89 -12.13 -1.57
N PHE A 125 -24.47 -11.34 -2.54
CA PHE A 125 -24.31 -9.88 -2.42
C PHE A 125 -24.92 -9.18 -3.63
N PRO A 126 -26.26 -9.30 -3.83
CA PRO A 126 -26.91 -8.83 -5.04
C PRO A 126 -26.77 -7.32 -5.24
N GLU A 127 -26.66 -6.53 -4.18
CA GLU A 127 -26.53 -5.07 -4.24
C GLU A 127 -25.10 -4.57 -4.53
N GLY A 128 -24.11 -5.47 -4.57
CA GLY A 128 -22.71 -5.11 -4.76
C GLY A 128 -22.15 -4.28 -3.60
N GLY A 129 -21.04 -3.58 -3.86
CA GLY A 129 -20.33 -2.77 -2.87
C GLY A 129 -20.67 -1.29 -3.01
N LYS A 130 -21.21 -0.68 -1.94
CA LYS A 130 -21.62 0.74 -1.93
C LYS A 130 -20.48 1.68 -2.33
N MET A 131 -19.39 1.69 -1.55
CA MET A 131 -18.26 2.60 -1.79
C MET A 131 -17.53 2.29 -3.10
N SER A 132 -17.34 1.02 -3.45
CA SER A 132 -16.63 0.65 -4.68
C SER A 132 -17.40 1.05 -5.94
N GLN A 133 -18.74 0.92 -5.94
CA GLN A 133 -19.58 1.38 -7.05
C GLN A 133 -19.63 2.91 -7.12
N TYR A 134 -19.70 3.60 -5.98
CA TYR A 134 -19.60 5.06 -5.90
C TYR A 134 -18.27 5.56 -6.50
N LEU A 135 -17.14 5.01 -6.08
CA LEU A 135 -15.84 5.40 -6.65
C LEU A 135 -15.79 5.12 -8.15
N ASN A 136 -16.35 3.99 -8.60
CA ASN A 136 -16.42 3.67 -10.02
C ASN A 136 -17.29 4.65 -10.82
N SER A 137 -18.34 5.23 -10.23
CA SER A 137 -19.22 6.20 -10.91
C SER A 137 -18.65 7.62 -10.97
N LEU A 138 -17.62 7.94 -10.19
CA LEU A 138 -16.96 9.23 -10.21
C LEU A 138 -16.40 9.57 -11.60
N LYS A 139 -16.53 10.84 -11.97
CA LYS A 139 -15.90 11.44 -13.13
C LYS A 139 -14.57 12.08 -12.73
N ILE A 140 -13.67 12.20 -13.69
CA ILE A 140 -12.43 12.97 -13.48
C ILE A 140 -12.82 14.39 -13.07
N GLY A 141 -12.19 14.90 -12.01
CA GLY A 141 -12.54 16.18 -11.40
C GLY A 141 -13.43 16.11 -10.16
N ASP A 142 -14.12 14.98 -9.93
CA ASP A 142 -14.91 14.80 -8.71
C ASP A 142 -14.01 14.70 -7.47
N VAL A 143 -14.56 15.04 -6.30
CA VAL A 143 -13.84 15.04 -5.03
C VAL A 143 -14.34 13.95 -4.08
N VAL A 144 -13.43 13.40 -3.28
CA VAL A 144 -13.74 12.43 -2.22
C VAL A 144 -13.10 12.89 -0.92
N GLU A 145 -13.81 12.69 0.20
CA GLU A 145 -13.28 12.98 1.53
C GLU A 145 -12.31 11.87 1.96
N PHE A 146 -11.06 12.23 2.20
CA PHE A 146 -10.02 11.41 2.82
C PHE A 146 -9.85 11.78 4.29
N ARG A 147 -9.67 10.79 5.16
CA ARG A 147 -9.33 10.98 6.56
C ARG A 147 -8.30 9.95 7.01
N GLY A 148 -7.27 10.38 7.71
CA GLY A 148 -6.21 9.51 8.22
C GLY A 148 -5.02 10.32 8.70
N PRO A 149 -3.92 9.67 9.11
CA PRO A 149 -3.67 8.23 9.02
C PRO A 149 -4.39 7.42 10.12
N SER A 150 -4.81 6.19 9.81
CA SER A 150 -5.47 5.28 10.76
C SER A 150 -4.88 3.87 10.70
N GLY A 151 -5.02 3.11 11.78
CA GLY A 151 -4.42 1.79 11.92
C GLY A 151 -3.61 1.65 13.20
N LEU A 152 -3.51 0.42 13.68
CA LEU A 152 -2.87 0.05 14.95
C LEU A 152 -1.41 -0.39 14.78
N LEU A 153 -0.99 -0.71 13.56
CA LEU A 153 0.37 -1.11 13.23
C LEU A 153 1.08 0.04 12.50
N THR A 154 2.32 0.30 12.87
CA THR A 154 3.24 1.17 12.12
C THR A 154 4.58 0.46 11.98
N TYR A 155 5.10 0.40 10.77
CA TYR A 155 6.45 -0.08 10.49
C TYR A 155 7.42 1.09 10.53
N THR A 156 8.48 0.97 11.32
CA THR A 156 9.48 2.03 11.51
C THR A 156 10.83 1.70 10.88
N GLY A 157 10.89 0.62 10.07
CA GLY A 157 12.08 0.17 9.35
C GLY A 157 12.89 -0.88 10.11
N LYS A 158 13.69 -1.65 9.37
CA LYS A 158 14.68 -2.62 9.89
C LYS A 158 14.07 -3.64 10.85
N GLY A 159 12.94 -4.20 10.43
CA GLY A 159 12.18 -5.20 11.18
C GLY A 159 11.45 -4.64 12.42
N LYS A 160 11.42 -3.33 12.62
CA LYS A 160 10.80 -2.70 13.80
C LYS A 160 9.36 -2.28 13.51
N PHE A 161 8.48 -2.66 14.43
CA PHE A 161 7.07 -2.37 14.40
C PHE A 161 6.64 -1.70 15.70
N SER A 162 5.60 -0.89 15.59
CA SER A 162 4.89 -0.26 16.69
C SER A 162 3.44 -0.69 16.57
N ILE A 163 2.99 -1.58 17.47
CA ILE A 163 1.68 -2.23 17.38
C ILE A 163 0.86 -1.89 18.63
N GLN A 164 -0.31 -1.32 18.42
CA GLN A 164 -1.28 -1.06 19.48
C GLN A 164 -2.22 -2.27 19.63
N PRO A 165 -2.37 -2.85 20.83
CA PRO A 165 -3.35 -3.91 21.08
C PRO A 165 -4.80 -3.47 20.78
N ASN A 166 -5.09 -2.19 21.00
CA ASN A 166 -6.36 -1.54 20.67
C ASN A 166 -6.14 -0.03 20.60
N LYS A 167 -7.14 0.71 20.12
CA LYS A 167 -7.07 2.18 19.90
C LYS A 167 -6.80 3.03 21.16
N LYS A 168 -6.98 2.46 22.37
CA LYS A 168 -6.79 3.16 23.64
C LYS A 168 -5.48 2.77 24.33
N SER A 169 -4.83 1.70 23.89
CA SER A 169 -3.58 1.24 24.46
C SER A 169 -2.39 1.95 23.81
N PRO A 170 -1.31 2.20 24.57
CA PRO A 170 -0.08 2.71 23.99
C PRO A 170 0.49 1.70 22.97
N PRO A 171 1.23 2.17 21.96
CA PRO A 171 1.91 1.27 21.03
C PRO A 171 3.02 0.48 21.72
N GLU A 172 3.10 -0.81 21.42
CA GLU A 172 4.15 -1.70 21.89
C GLU A 172 5.19 -1.92 20.78
N PRO A 173 6.50 -1.78 21.07
CA PRO A 173 7.53 -2.09 20.11
C PRO A 173 7.60 -3.60 19.88
N ARG A 174 7.78 -3.99 18.62
CA ARG A 174 7.97 -5.37 18.18
C ARG A 174 9.12 -5.40 17.19
N VAL A 175 9.92 -6.45 17.24
CA VAL A 175 11.00 -6.70 16.27
C VAL A 175 10.73 -8.05 15.63
N ALA A 176 10.72 -8.07 14.30
CA ALA A 176 10.57 -9.30 13.53
C ALA A 176 11.58 -9.29 12.38
N GLN A 177 12.29 -10.41 12.22
CA GLN A 177 13.18 -10.64 11.09
C GLN A 177 12.45 -11.31 9.93
N LYS A 178 11.34 -12.01 10.20
CA LYS A 178 10.53 -12.68 9.19
C LYS A 178 9.07 -12.29 9.33
N LEU A 179 8.45 -11.92 8.22
CA LEU A 179 7.05 -11.57 8.12
C LEU A 179 6.32 -12.63 7.32
N GLY A 180 5.41 -13.36 7.97
CA GLY A 180 4.44 -14.16 7.24
C GLY A 180 3.20 -13.32 6.96
N MET A 181 2.81 -13.21 5.71
CA MET A 181 1.70 -12.37 5.26
C MET A 181 0.66 -13.27 4.60
N ILE A 182 -0.57 -13.25 5.11
CA ILE A 182 -1.70 -13.94 4.48
C ILE A 182 -2.69 -12.88 4.01
N ALA A 183 -2.77 -12.74 2.70
CA ALA A 183 -3.66 -11.78 2.05
C ALA A 183 -4.81 -12.51 1.36
N GLY A 184 -6.00 -11.95 1.46
CA GLY A 184 -7.20 -12.43 0.77
C GLY A 184 -7.86 -11.32 -0.04
N GLY A 185 -8.04 -11.58 -1.34
CA GLY A 185 -8.77 -10.71 -2.26
C GLY A 185 -10.09 -11.34 -2.70
N THR A 186 -11.00 -11.66 -1.78
CA THR A 186 -12.30 -12.21 -2.25
C THR A 186 -13.10 -11.12 -2.94
N GLY A 187 -13.94 -11.54 -3.88
CA GLY A 187 -14.72 -10.68 -4.75
C GLY A 187 -15.75 -9.75 -4.08
N TYR A 188 -15.66 -9.41 -2.78
CA TYR A 188 -16.59 -8.47 -2.09
C TYR A 188 -16.00 -7.56 -1.00
N LEU A 189 -14.72 -7.70 -0.60
CA LEU A 189 -14.06 -6.80 0.36
C LEU A 189 -12.69 -6.32 -0.15
N CYS A 190 -12.17 -5.22 0.40
CA CYS A 190 -10.99 -4.51 -0.15
C CYS A 190 -9.82 -5.44 -0.52
N ALA A 191 -8.94 -4.94 -1.40
CA ALA A 191 -7.70 -5.59 -1.78
C ALA A 191 -6.83 -5.87 -0.53
N GLY A 192 -7.00 -7.03 0.12
CA GLY A 192 -6.26 -7.40 1.33
C GLY A 192 -4.74 -7.45 1.13
N ILE A 193 -4.30 -7.41 -0.12
CA ILE A 193 -2.90 -7.30 -0.50
C ILE A 193 -2.31 -5.89 -0.29
N THR A 194 -3.10 -4.81 -0.34
CA THR A 194 -2.52 -3.45 -0.33
C THR A 194 -1.75 -3.10 0.95
N PRO A 195 -2.19 -3.49 2.17
CA PRO A 195 -1.37 -3.33 3.37
C PRO A 195 -0.07 -4.14 3.31
N MET A 196 -0.11 -5.34 2.74
CA MET A 196 1.07 -6.20 2.60
C MET A 196 2.06 -5.60 1.61
N LEU A 197 1.58 -5.15 0.45
CA LEU A 197 2.40 -4.52 -0.58
C LEU A 197 3.06 -3.23 -0.07
N GLN A 198 2.37 -2.44 0.74
CA GLN A 198 2.94 -1.25 1.36
C GLN A 198 4.16 -1.59 2.23
N LEU A 199 4.07 -2.67 3.02
CA LEU A 199 5.19 -3.16 3.83
C LEU A 199 6.31 -3.76 2.98
N ILE A 200 5.97 -4.64 2.05
CA ILE A 200 6.93 -5.30 1.15
C ILE A 200 7.77 -4.24 0.42
N ARG A 201 7.11 -3.24 -0.18
CA ARG A 201 7.81 -2.15 -0.88
C ARG A 201 8.69 -1.33 0.06
N ALA A 202 8.23 -1.02 1.27
CA ALA A 202 9.02 -0.27 2.24
C ALA A 202 10.29 -1.03 2.68
N ILE A 203 10.17 -2.35 2.89
CA ILE A 203 11.27 -3.23 3.29
C ILE A 203 12.28 -3.39 2.16
N LEU A 204 11.83 -3.84 0.98
CA LEU A 204 12.71 -4.16 -0.15
C LEU A 204 13.45 -2.93 -0.70
N LYS A 205 12.93 -1.74 -0.43
CA LYS A 205 13.54 -0.48 -0.83
C LYS A 205 14.74 -0.10 0.04
N ASP A 206 14.73 -0.40 1.33
CA ASP A 206 15.85 -0.09 2.23
C ASP A 206 16.90 -1.22 2.13
N PRO A 207 18.08 -1.00 1.51
CA PRO A 207 19.09 -2.04 1.38
C PRO A 207 19.68 -2.48 2.72
N GLU A 208 19.51 -1.69 3.78
CA GLU A 208 19.95 -2.00 5.14
C GLU A 208 18.90 -2.80 5.93
N ASP A 209 17.75 -3.09 5.31
CA ASP A 209 16.66 -3.82 5.92
C ASP A 209 16.70 -5.30 5.53
N THR A 210 17.12 -6.13 6.48
CA THR A 210 17.27 -7.58 6.27
C THR A 210 15.97 -8.36 6.48
N THR A 211 14.84 -7.68 6.68
CA THR A 211 13.55 -8.34 6.97
C THR A 211 13.10 -9.20 5.79
N GLN A 212 12.78 -10.46 6.03
CA GLN A 212 12.25 -11.37 5.00
C GLN A 212 10.72 -11.37 4.99
N CYS A 213 10.11 -11.27 3.82
CA CYS A 213 8.67 -11.29 3.62
C CYS A 213 8.23 -12.58 2.91
N PHE A 214 7.23 -13.25 3.45
CA PHE A 214 6.63 -14.46 2.89
C PHE A 214 5.14 -14.20 2.70
N LEU A 215 4.68 -14.15 1.46
CA LEU A 215 3.29 -13.82 1.12
C LEU A 215 2.57 -15.06 0.59
N LEU A 216 1.52 -15.48 1.30
CA LEU A 216 0.51 -16.41 0.81
C LEU A 216 -0.73 -15.60 0.39
N PHE A 217 -0.98 -15.52 -0.92
CA PHE A 217 -2.04 -14.69 -1.48
C PHE A 217 -3.18 -15.54 -2.06
N ALA A 218 -4.35 -15.48 -1.40
CA ALA A 218 -5.54 -16.24 -1.75
C ALA A 218 -6.53 -15.42 -2.60
N ASN A 219 -6.96 -15.99 -3.73
CA ASN A 219 -7.93 -15.39 -4.66
C ASN A 219 -8.94 -16.44 -5.16
N GLN A 220 -10.06 -16.01 -5.77
CA GLN A 220 -11.05 -16.96 -6.30
C GLN A 220 -10.58 -17.62 -7.60
N THR A 221 -10.08 -16.81 -8.54
CA THR A 221 -9.58 -17.25 -9.85
C THR A 221 -8.28 -16.51 -10.18
N GLU A 222 -7.55 -17.00 -11.18
CA GLU A 222 -6.27 -16.39 -11.60
C GLU A 222 -6.45 -14.93 -12.06
N LYS A 223 -7.54 -14.63 -12.78
CA LYS A 223 -7.88 -13.27 -13.24
C LYS A 223 -8.23 -12.29 -12.10
N ASP A 224 -8.45 -12.80 -10.88
CA ASP A 224 -8.72 -11.98 -9.70
C ASP A 224 -7.44 -11.56 -8.97
N ILE A 225 -6.28 -12.13 -9.33
CA ILE A 225 -5.00 -11.75 -8.73
C ILE A 225 -4.66 -10.34 -9.20
N ILE A 226 -4.78 -9.39 -8.28
CA ILE A 226 -4.42 -8.00 -8.51
C ILE A 226 -2.92 -7.79 -8.26
N LEU A 227 -2.29 -6.96 -9.09
CA LEU A 227 -0.85 -6.64 -8.98
C LEU A 227 0.05 -7.87 -9.07
N ARG A 228 -0.37 -8.89 -9.85
CA ARG A 228 0.39 -10.14 -10.01
C ARG A 228 1.78 -9.87 -10.58
N GLU A 229 1.86 -9.14 -11.68
CA GLU A 229 3.11 -8.80 -12.36
C GLU A 229 4.04 -8.03 -11.43
N ASP A 230 3.53 -7.02 -10.70
CA ASP A 230 4.32 -6.29 -9.69
C ASP A 230 4.90 -7.23 -8.62
N LEU A 231 4.11 -8.18 -8.12
CA LEU A 231 4.55 -9.12 -7.06
C LEU A 231 5.58 -10.12 -7.59
N GLU A 232 5.37 -10.66 -8.78
CA GLU A 232 6.31 -11.59 -9.42
C GLU A 232 7.64 -10.89 -9.76
N GLU A 233 7.58 -9.64 -10.23
CA GLU A 233 8.76 -8.81 -10.46
C GLU A 233 9.53 -8.55 -9.16
N LEU A 234 8.84 -8.17 -8.08
CA LEU A 234 9.47 -7.99 -6.76
C LEU A 234 10.14 -9.28 -6.28
N GLN A 235 9.52 -10.45 -6.48
CA GLN A 235 10.11 -11.73 -6.10
C GLN A 235 11.37 -12.02 -6.94
N ALA A 236 11.32 -11.76 -8.25
CA ALA A 236 12.45 -11.97 -9.15
C ALA A 236 13.63 -11.05 -8.82
N GLN A 237 13.36 -9.80 -8.45
CA GLN A 237 14.39 -8.82 -8.07
C GLN A 237 14.99 -9.12 -6.68
N TYR A 238 14.17 -9.60 -5.73
CA TYR A 238 14.57 -9.80 -4.33
C TYR A 238 14.32 -11.23 -3.82
N PRO A 239 14.85 -12.28 -4.48
CA PRO A 239 14.48 -13.66 -4.18
C PRO A 239 14.89 -14.13 -2.78
N ASN A 240 15.86 -13.47 -2.13
CA ASN A 240 16.29 -13.80 -0.77
C ASN A 240 15.48 -13.09 0.33
N HIS A 241 14.76 -12.03 -0.02
CA HIS A 241 14.00 -11.20 0.91
C HIS A 241 12.49 -11.29 0.70
N PHE A 242 12.02 -11.73 -0.49
CA PHE A 242 10.60 -11.88 -0.76
C PHE A 242 10.29 -13.24 -1.38
N LYS A 243 9.38 -13.96 -0.71
CA LYS A 243 8.80 -15.23 -1.18
C LYS A 243 7.31 -15.02 -1.41
N LEU A 244 6.83 -15.46 -2.56
CA LEU A 244 5.46 -15.29 -3.04
C LEU A 244 4.87 -16.66 -3.36
N TRP A 245 3.69 -16.92 -2.81
CA TRP A 245 2.91 -18.10 -3.11
C TRP A 245 1.43 -17.75 -3.27
N PHE A 246 0.77 -18.41 -4.21
CA PHE A 246 -0.63 -18.18 -4.50
C PHE A 246 -1.49 -19.40 -4.14
N THR A 247 -2.75 -19.15 -3.81
CA THR A 247 -3.77 -20.20 -3.80
C THR A 247 -5.06 -19.70 -4.43
N LEU A 248 -5.71 -20.59 -5.19
CA LEU A 248 -6.96 -20.28 -5.91
C LEU A 248 -8.08 -21.23 -5.54
N ASP A 249 -9.30 -20.70 -5.34
CA ASP A 249 -10.49 -21.54 -5.16
C ASP A 249 -10.80 -22.36 -6.43
N HIS A 250 -10.71 -21.71 -7.58
CA HIS A 250 -10.96 -22.27 -8.91
C HIS A 250 -9.77 -22.01 -9.84
N PRO A 251 -8.68 -22.80 -9.72
CA PRO A 251 -7.51 -22.67 -10.58
C PRO A 251 -7.77 -23.22 -12.00
N PRO A 252 -7.03 -22.74 -13.02
CA PRO A 252 -6.94 -23.42 -14.32
C PRO A 252 -6.25 -24.78 -14.19
N GLU A 253 -6.29 -25.60 -15.26
CA GLU A 253 -5.66 -26.93 -15.27
C GLU A 253 -4.14 -26.86 -15.07
N ASP A 254 -3.46 -25.90 -15.69
CA ASP A 254 -2.01 -25.72 -15.63
C ASP A 254 -1.53 -24.83 -14.46
N TRP A 255 -2.18 -24.93 -13.30
CA TRP A 255 -1.86 -24.09 -12.16
C TRP A 255 -0.67 -24.61 -11.34
N ALA A 256 0.42 -23.84 -11.30
CA ALA A 256 1.67 -24.22 -10.64
C ALA A 256 1.67 -24.06 -9.11
N TYR A 257 0.64 -23.44 -8.52
CA TYR A 257 0.57 -23.16 -7.08
C TYR A 257 -0.55 -23.95 -6.40
N SER A 258 -0.87 -23.58 -5.16
CA SER A 258 -1.87 -24.29 -4.36
C SER A 258 -3.31 -24.06 -4.86
N LYS A 259 -4.19 -25.00 -4.50
CA LYS A 259 -5.62 -24.98 -4.77
C LYS A 259 -6.42 -25.01 -3.47
N GLY A 260 -7.47 -24.20 -3.42
CA GLY A 260 -8.44 -24.13 -2.34
C GLY A 260 -8.16 -23.02 -1.33
N PHE A 261 -8.90 -23.04 -0.23
CA PHE A 261 -8.70 -22.12 0.88
C PHE A 261 -7.36 -22.35 1.59
N VAL A 262 -6.87 -21.32 2.27
CA VAL A 262 -5.65 -21.38 3.09
C VAL A 262 -5.72 -22.55 4.07
N SER A 263 -4.77 -23.48 3.94
CA SER A 263 -4.66 -24.67 4.78
C SER A 263 -3.45 -24.61 5.70
N ALA A 264 -3.40 -25.50 6.70
CA ALA A 264 -2.22 -25.67 7.56
C ALA A 264 -0.98 -26.06 6.74
N ASP A 265 -1.12 -26.95 5.75
CA ASP A 265 0.00 -27.41 4.93
C ASP A 265 0.60 -26.24 4.12
N MET A 266 -0.24 -25.40 3.50
CA MET A 266 0.21 -24.19 2.79
C MET A 266 0.96 -23.22 3.72
N ILE A 267 0.45 -23.03 4.94
CA ILE A 267 1.11 -22.16 5.92
C ILE A 267 2.46 -22.75 6.33
N GLN A 268 2.52 -24.05 6.60
CA GLN A 268 3.74 -24.72 7.04
C GLN A 268 4.82 -24.72 5.95
N GLU A 269 4.43 -24.86 4.68
CA GLU A 269 5.36 -24.92 3.56
C GLU A 269 5.84 -23.54 3.09
N HIS A 270 4.97 -22.53 3.12
CA HIS A 270 5.24 -21.25 2.46
C HIS A 270 5.42 -20.06 3.40
N LEU A 271 5.12 -20.20 4.71
CA LEU A 271 5.34 -19.14 5.72
C LEU A 271 6.45 -19.54 6.71
N PRO A 272 7.08 -18.56 7.39
CA PRO A 272 8.14 -18.84 8.35
C PRO A 272 7.59 -19.59 9.57
N ALA A 273 8.23 -20.69 9.96
CA ALA A 273 7.91 -21.45 11.17
C ALA A 273 7.82 -20.55 12.42
N PRO A 274 6.99 -20.89 13.41
CA PRO A 274 6.80 -20.05 14.57
C PRO A 274 8.10 -19.83 15.35
N GLY A 275 8.40 -18.58 15.69
CA GLY A 275 9.55 -18.15 16.49
C GLY A 275 9.38 -16.72 17.00
N ASP A 276 10.22 -16.31 17.96
CA ASP A 276 10.13 -14.98 18.57
C ASP A 276 10.44 -13.83 17.62
N ASP A 277 11.13 -14.12 16.51
CA ASP A 277 11.50 -13.19 15.43
C ASP A 277 10.48 -13.14 14.29
N VAL A 278 9.32 -13.80 14.45
CA VAL A 278 8.28 -13.92 13.41
C VAL A 278 7.04 -13.09 13.75
N LEU A 279 6.59 -12.30 12.79
CA LEU A 279 5.31 -11.60 12.84
C LEU A 279 4.42 -12.04 11.68
N LEU A 280 3.20 -12.47 12.00
CA LEU A 280 2.16 -12.81 11.04
C LEU A 280 1.19 -11.67 10.84
N LEU A 281 0.97 -11.31 9.60
CA LEU A 281 0.08 -10.24 9.17
C LEU A 281 -1.06 -10.83 8.34
N LEU A 282 -2.29 -10.59 8.76
CA LEU A 282 -3.49 -11.13 8.12
C LEU A 282 -4.34 -9.97 7.60
N CYS A 283 -4.71 -10.00 6.32
CA CYS A 283 -5.68 -9.07 5.78
C CYS A 283 -6.54 -9.77 4.72
N GLY A 284 -7.82 -9.92 5.03
CA GLY A 284 -8.75 -10.58 4.14
C GLY A 284 -10.15 -10.58 4.73
N PRO A 285 -11.11 -11.23 4.07
CA PRO A 285 -12.48 -11.29 4.55
C PRO A 285 -12.59 -11.95 5.92
N PRO A 286 -13.55 -11.54 6.78
CA PRO A 286 -13.69 -12.11 8.11
C PRO A 286 -13.78 -13.65 8.13
N PRO A 287 -14.53 -14.32 7.22
CA PRO A 287 -14.57 -15.78 7.19
C PRO A 287 -13.22 -16.42 6.89
N MET A 288 -12.41 -15.83 6.02
CA MET A 288 -11.06 -16.33 5.73
C MET A 288 -10.18 -16.23 6.97
N VAL A 289 -10.15 -15.07 7.62
CA VAL A 289 -9.30 -14.86 8.80
C VAL A 289 -9.74 -15.75 9.97
N GLN A 290 -11.04 -15.82 10.24
CA GLN A 290 -11.60 -16.51 11.41
C GLN A 290 -11.66 -18.03 11.24
N LEU A 291 -11.95 -18.53 10.04
CA LEU A 291 -12.21 -19.96 9.82
C LEU A 291 -11.04 -20.69 9.17
N ALA A 292 -10.23 -20.00 8.34
CA ALA A 292 -9.09 -20.60 7.66
C ALA A 292 -7.75 -20.20 8.31
N CYS A 293 -7.52 -18.91 8.57
CA CYS A 293 -6.21 -18.48 9.08
C CYS A 293 -6.02 -18.84 10.57
N HIS A 294 -6.82 -18.29 11.48
CA HIS A 294 -6.60 -18.47 12.92
C HIS A 294 -6.55 -19.93 13.38
N PRO A 295 -7.48 -20.83 12.99
CA PRO A 295 -7.45 -22.21 13.43
C PRO A 295 -6.22 -22.98 12.92
N ASN A 296 -5.82 -22.76 11.67
CA ASN A 296 -4.62 -23.41 11.12
C ASN A 296 -3.34 -22.87 11.77
N LEU A 297 -3.29 -21.57 12.08
CA LEU A 297 -2.18 -20.97 12.83
C LEU A 297 -2.11 -21.51 14.26
N ASP A 298 -3.25 -21.76 14.92
CA ASP A 298 -3.29 -22.37 16.26
C ASP A 298 -2.75 -23.80 16.21
N LYS A 299 -3.19 -24.59 15.23
CA LYS A 299 -2.71 -25.96 14.99
C LYS A 299 -1.19 -26.03 14.80
N LEU A 300 -0.60 -25.03 14.15
CA LEU A 300 0.83 -24.96 13.86
C LEU A 300 1.67 -24.27 14.96
N GLY A 301 1.05 -23.88 16.09
CA GLY A 301 1.77 -23.35 17.25
C GLY A 301 2.14 -21.88 17.19
N TYR A 302 1.59 -21.09 16.25
CA TYR A 302 1.77 -19.64 16.27
C TYR A 302 0.99 -19.04 17.44
N SER A 303 1.63 -18.26 18.31
CA SER A 303 0.89 -17.63 19.42
C SER A 303 0.06 -16.43 18.95
N GLN A 304 -0.94 -16.00 19.75
CA GLN A 304 -1.70 -14.78 19.46
C GLN A 304 -0.83 -13.53 19.42
N LYS A 305 0.25 -13.50 20.21
CA LYS A 305 1.20 -12.38 20.19
C LYS A 305 1.86 -12.24 18.82
N MET A 306 2.07 -13.33 18.10
CA MET A 306 2.73 -13.30 16.79
C MET A 306 1.82 -12.81 15.67
N ARG A 307 0.53 -12.54 15.93
CA ARG A 307 -0.46 -12.27 14.89
C ARG A 307 -0.93 -10.83 14.95
N PHE A 308 -1.13 -10.23 13.80
CA PHE A 308 -1.83 -8.96 13.63
C PHE A 308 -2.80 -9.07 12.46
N THR A 309 -4.05 -8.70 12.70
CA THR A 309 -5.09 -8.64 11.68
C THR A 309 -5.42 -7.17 11.41
N TYR A 310 -5.37 -6.78 10.13
CA TYR A 310 -5.69 -5.42 9.67
C TYR A 310 -7.18 -5.06 9.76
#